data_AF-A0A521THC1-F1
#
_entry.id   AF-A0A521THC1-F1
#
_cell.length_a   1.000
_cell.length_b   1.000
_cell.length_c   1.000
_cell.angle_alpha   90.00
_cell.angle_beta   90.00
_cell.angle_gamma   90.00
#
_symmetry.space_group_name_H-M   'P 1'
#
loop_
_entity.id
_entity.type
_entity.pdbx_description
1 polymer ?
#
loop_
_entity_poly.entity_id
_entity_poly.type
_entity_poly.pdbx_seq_one_letter_code
_entity_poly.pdbx_strand_id
1 'polypeptide(L)'
;MSALPKLPPPCRNHPRRDSVVRCAGCSRTLCDECYRFRVDAQPMCARCAYEHSTRAARRVSLAVSFLFITGGAGLFAERRFGVWESSPIEVVVGVVAALGIAASIALSGRSARVVVEHRDPDEPVAEAIPERAGSIYRASARQVLMAAAPRVSARATALVMLAAFAGSAVMLPASMRLPRWIETELVLSLWWIIVVAALTTLLYRGFRLRDDFVYFTPWNRPPAVKGDDPAPAKSGCSGWADGLGGCGTDGEGLLAMLALAIVLSLALGAAWVLVELALPLVFFLMYWLFMRAIGRVANDRHGCEGSLARSLGWGLGWATVYVAPIALVTWALHALHR
;
A
#
# COMPACT_ATOMS: atom_id res chain seq x y z
N MET A 1 3.95 -51.33 28.11
CA MET A 1 3.20 -50.80 26.95
C MET A 1 3.90 -49.55 26.46
N SER A 2 4.76 -49.68 25.45
CA SER A 2 5.42 -48.53 24.83
C SER A 2 4.38 -47.73 24.04
N ALA A 3 4.18 -46.46 24.38
CA ALA A 3 3.25 -45.61 23.64
C ALA A 3 3.68 -45.55 22.17
N LEU A 4 2.79 -45.95 21.27
CA LEU A 4 3.02 -45.80 19.83
C LEU A 4 3.36 -44.32 19.54
N PRO A 5 4.43 -44.04 18.78
CA PRO A 5 4.79 -42.67 18.44
C PRO A 5 3.60 -42.02 17.71
N LYS A 6 3.12 -40.89 18.24
CA LYS A 6 2.06 -40.11 17.58
C LYS A 6 2.55 -39.73 16.19
N LEU A 7 1.90 -40.26 15.17
CA LEU A 7 2.14 -39.88 13.78
C LEU A 7 2.07 -38.34 13.65
N PRO A 8 3.05 -37.70 12.99
CA PRO A 8 3.02 -36.27 12.81
C PRO A 8 1.78 -35.88 11.98
N PRO A 9 1.11 -34.76 12.30
CA PRO A 9 -0.05 -34.32 11.52
C PRO A 9 0.34 -34.09 10.05
N PRO A 10 -0.58 -34.29 9.09
CA PRO A 10 -0.28 -34.17 7.66
C PRO A 10 0.17 -32.75 7.29
N CYS A 11 0.83 -32.61 6.15
CA CYS A 11 1.24 -31.30 5.65
C CYS A 11 0.02 -30.44 5.32
N ARG A 12 0.02 -29.19 5.79
CA ARG A 12 -1.12 -28.27 5.59
C ARG A 12 -1.39 -27.93 4.12
N ASN A 13 -0.36 -27.88 3.28
CA ASN A 13 -0.52 -27.59 1.85
C ASN A 13 -0.74 -28.86 1.01
N HIS A 14 -0.26 -30.01 1.50
CA HIS A 14 -0.38 -31.31 0.83
C HIS A 14 -0.97 -32.33 1.83
N PRO A 15 -2.30 -32.37 2.01
CA PRO A 15 -2.94 -33.20 3.04
C PRO A 15 -2.66 -34.70 2.91
N ARG A 16 -2.28 -35.16 1.70
CA ARG A 16 -1.94 -36.56 1.41
C ARG A 16 -0.47 -36.92 1.70
N ARG A 17 0.34 -35.96 2.16
CA ARG A 17 1.75 -36.15 2.43
C ARG A 17 2.06 -35.92 3.90
N ASP A 18 2.85 -36.83 4.45
CA ASP A 18 3.31 -36.71 5.82
C ASP A 18 4.19 -35.49 6.00
N SER A 19 4.07 -34.85 7.16
CA SER A 19 4.96 -33.74 7.48
C SER A 19 6.26 -34.25 8.07
N VAL A 20 7.36 -33.69 7.58
CA VAL A 20 8.71 -34.03 8.02
C VAL A 20 9.21 -33.03 9.07
N VAL A 21 8.79 -31.77 8.98
CA VAL A 21 9.21 -30.71 9.92
C VAL A 21 8.09 -29.71 10.21
N ARG A 22 8.25 -28.94 11.29
CA ARG A 22 7.41 -27.77 11.58
C ARG A 22 8.17 -26.49 11.26
N CYS A 23 7.54 -25.58 10.53
CA CYS A 23 8.06 -24.26 10.28
C CYS A 23 8.32 -23.52 11.60
N ALA A 24 9.56 -23.13 11.86
CA ALA A 24 9.92 -22.42 13.07
C ALA A 24 9.23 -21.04 13.15
N GLY A 25 8.92 -20.39 12.03
CA GLY A 25 8.26 -19.08 12.02
C GLY A 25 6.78 -19.10 12.42
N CYS A 26 6.02 -20.07 11.91
CA CYS A 26 4.55 -20.07 12.01
C CYS A 26 3.95 -21.39 12.52
N SER A 27 4.79 -22.31 12.99
CA SER A 27 4.46 -23.65 13.50
C SER A 27 3.68 -24.58 12.55
N ARG A 28 3.52 -24.20 11.27
CA ARG A 28 2.86 -25.04 10.25
C ARG A 28 3.69 -26.28 9.93
N THR A 29 3.02 -27.40 9.73
CA THR A 29 3.60 -28.67 9.28
C THR A 29 3.97 -28.62 7.80
N LEU A 30 5.18 -29.04 7.46
CA LEU A 30 5.74 -29.01 6.12
C LEU A 30 6.11 -30.44 5.70
N CYS A 31 5.67 -30.87 4.52
CA CYS A 31 6.25 -32.03 3.84
C CYS A 31 7.59 -31.65 3.22
N ASP A 32 8.32 -32.65 2.74
CA ASP A 32 9.64 -32.49 2.15
C ASP A 32 9.70 -31.43 1.03
N GLU A 33 8.76 -31.46 0.08
CA GLU A 33 8.66 -30.46 -0.99
C GLU A 33 8.41 -29.02 -0.51
N CYS A 34 7.68 -28.86 0.61
CA CYS A 34 7.37 -27.56 1.20
C CYS A 34 8.54 -27.01 2.02
N TYR A 35 9.44 -27.89 2.49
CA TYR A 35 10.60 -27.54 3.28
C TYR A 35 11.82 -27.26 2.38
N ARG A 36 11.85 -26.04 1.82
CA ARG A 36 12.92 -25.59 0.92
C ARG A 36 13.89 -24.58 1.51
N PHE A 37 13.58 -24.00 2.68
CA PHE A 37 14.34 -22.87 3.22
C PHE A 37 14.74 -23.11 4.67
N ARG A 38 15.98 -22.74 4.99
CA ARG A 38 16.51 -22.65 6.34
C ARG A 38 16.83 -21.19 6.66
N VAL A 39 16.52 -20.79 7.88
CA VAL A 39 16.84 -19.45 8.40
C VAL A 39 17.55 -19.64 9.72
N ASP A 40 18.83 -19.27 9.78
CA ASP A 40 19.71 -19.53 10.93
C ASP A 40 19.66 -21.02 11.34
N ALA A 41 19.84 -21.92 10.36
CA ALA A 41 19.71 -23.38 10.47
C ALA A 41 18.32 -23.92 10.87
N GLN A 42 17.30 -23.06 11.04
CA GLN A 42 15.96 -23.50 11.43
C GLN A 42 15.04 -23.69 10.22
N PRO A 43 14.19 -24.75 10.21
CA PRO A 43 13.30 -25.02 9.09
C PRO A 43 12.24 -23.92 8.96
N MET A 44 12.09 -23.36 7.77
CA MET A 44 11.11 -22.31 7.48
C MET A 44 10.31 -22.64 6.23
N CYS A 45 9.02 -22.31 6.26
CA CYS A 45 8.24 -22.28 5.02
C CYS A 45 8.66 -21.08 4.17
N ALA A 46 8.46 -21.18 2.84
CA ALA A 46 8.79 -20.12 1.89
C ALA A 46 8.29 -18.73 2.31
N ARG A 47 7.08 -18.66 2.86
CA ARG A 47 6.50 -17.40 3.34
C ARG A 47 7.27 -16.80 4.52
N CYS A 48 7.61 -17.60 5.53
CA CYS A 48 8.33 -17.11 6.72
C CYS A 48 9.78 -16.77 6.38
N ALA A 49 10.43 -17.54 5.50
CA ALA A 49 11.77 -17.24 4.99
C ALA A 49 11.78 -15.90 4.23
N TYR A 50 10.85 -15.71 3.30
CA TYR A 50 10.70 -14.44 2.59
C TYR A 50 10.45 -13.26 3.53
N GLU A 51 9.60 -13.44 4.53
CA GLU A 51 9.31 -12.37 5.49
C GLU A 51 10.52 -11.96 6.32
N HIS A 52 11.31 -12.94 6.77
CA HIS A 52 12.56 -12.67 7.47
C HIS A 52 13.57 -11.94 6.56
N SER A 53 13.73 -12.39 5.30
CA SER A 53 14.66 -11.76 4.35
C SER A 53 14.30 -10.30 4.02
N THR A 54 13.01 -9.95 4.01
CA THR A 54 12.52 -8.63 3.60
C THR A 54 12.23 -7.69 4.77
N ARG A 55 12.35 -8.14 6.01
CA ARG A 55 11.97 -7.37 7.20
C ARG A 55 12.70 -6.04 7.33
N ALA A 56 14.02 -6.06 7.15
CA ALA A 56 14.85 -4.86 7.22
C ALA A 56 14.46 -3.84 6.14
N ALA A 57 14.30 -4.29 4.89
CA ALA A 57 13.88 -3.44 3.79
C ALA A 57 12.49 -2.82 4.02
N ARG A 58 11.53 -3.57 4.57
CA ARG A 58 10.19 -3.05 4.90
C ARG A 58 10.24 -1.99 6.00
N ARG A 59 11.06 -2.19 7.03
CA ARG A 59 11.24 -1.22 8.11
C ARG A 59 11.88 0.07 7.61
N VAL A 60 12.92 -0.04 6.77
CA VAL A 60 13.51 1.14 6.11
C VAL A 60 12.48 1.86 5.24
N SER A 61 11.69 1.12 4.44
CA SER A 61 10.62 1.72 3.64
C SER A 61 9.59 2.46 4.50
N LEU A 62 9.18 1.88 5.64
CA LEU A 62 8.23 2.51 6.55
C LEU A 62 8.81 3.78 7.18
N ALA A 63 10.08 3.75 7.59
CA ALA A 63 10.78 4.92 8.11
C ALA A 63 10.84 6.06 7.08
N VAL A 64 11.15 5.73 5.82
CA VAL A 64 11.17 6.72 4.72
C VAL A 64 9.78 7.29 4.49
N SER A 65 8.74 6.45 4.37
CA SER A 65 7.36 6.93 4.21
C SER A 65 6.92 7.84 5.37
N PHE A 66 7.28 7.48 6.60
CA PHE A 66 7.01 8.32 7.77
C PHE A 66 7.66 9.70 7.67
N LEU A 67 8.93 9.79 7.23
CA LEU A 67 9.62 11.06 7.03
C LEU A 67 8.99 11.90 5.91
N PHE A 68 8.56 11.28 4.80
CA PHE A 68 7.89 12.00 3.73
C PHE A 68 6.55 12.59 4.19
N ILE A 69 5.76 11.82 4.95
CA ILE A 69 4.46 12.29 5.46
C ILE A 69 4.66 13.41 6.47
N THR A 70 5.54 13.21 7.47
CA THR A 70 5.77 14.21 8.52
C THR A 70 6.47 15.45 7.98
N GLY A 71 7.47 15.30 7.10
CA GLY A 71 8.14 16.41 6.43
C GLY A 71 7.21 17.19 5.51
N GLY A 72 6.36 16.52 4.74
CA GLY A 72 5.35 17.18 3.90
C GLY A 72 4.32 17.95 4.73
N ALA A 73 3.82 17.36 5.81
CA ALA A 73 2.92 18.04 6.74
C ALA A 73 3.58 19.26 7.42
N GLY A 74 4.85 19.13 7.82
CA GLY A 74 5.61 20.24 8.41
C GLY A 74 5.83 21.39 7.44
N LEU A 75 6.25 21.11 6.19
CA LEU A 75 6.41 22.13 5.14
C LEU A 75 5.09 22.83 4.80
N PHE A 76 4.00 22.08 4.78
CA PHE A 76 2.68 22.64 4.57
C PHE A 76 2.24 23.55 5.71
N ALA A 77 2.40 23.09 6.95
CA ALA A 77 2.09 23.88 8.14
C ALA A 77 2.90 25.18 8.13
N GLU A 78 4.19 25.09 7.79
CA GLU A 78 5.07 26.24 7.68
C GLU A 78 4.56 27.28 6.69
N ARG A 79 4.27 26.86 5.45
CA ARG A 79 3.79 27.78 4.42
C ARG A 79 2.41 28.35 4.72
N ARG A 80 1.54 27.60 5.41
CA ARG A 80 0.15 28.00 5.65
C ARG A 80 -0.03 28.86 6.89
N PHE A 81 0.79 28.63 7.91
CA PHE A 81 0.64 29.23 9.25
C PHE A 81 1.88 30.00 9.73
N GLY A 82 3.01 29.96 9.02
CA GLY A 82 4.23 30.66 9.46
C GLY A 82 4.77 30.11 10.79
N VAL A 83 4.80 28.78 10.93
CA VAL A 83 5.14 28.12 12.20
C VAL A 83 6.59 28.40 12.61
N TRP A 84 7.48 28.69 11.68
CA TRP A 84 8.88 29.03 11.94
C TRP A 84 9.03 30.40 12.57
N GLU A 85 8.19 31.35 12.17
CA GLU A 85 8.20 32.70 12.75
C GLU A 85 7.58 32.71 14.15
N SER A 86 6.56 31.89 14.38
CA SER A 86 5.83 31.84 15.66
C SER A 86 6.47 30.89 16.68
N SER A 87 6.93 29.71 16.27
CA SER A 87 7.49 28.68 17.16
C SER A 87 8.65 27.87 16.54
N PRO A 88 9.82 28.50 16.26
CA PRO A 88 10.95 27.84 15.60
C PRO A 88 11.51 26.64 16.40
N ILE A 89 11.48 26.73 17.74
CA ILE A 89 11.93 25.65 18.62
C ILE A 89 11.05 24.39 18.43
N GLU A 90 9.73 24.55 18.31
CA GLU A 90 8.82 23.42 18.11
C GLU A 90 9.06 22.73 16.78
N VAL A 91 9.33 23.50 15.72
CA VAL A 91 9.69 22.95 14.39
C VAL A 91 10.98 22.14 14.48
N VAL A 92 12.03 22.68 15.12
CA VAL A 92 13.31 21.97 15.30
C VAL A 92 13.12 20.68 16.10
N VAL A 93 12.40 20.73 17.22
CA VAL A 93 12.09 19.56 18.04
C VAL A 93 11.30 18.52 17.24
N GLY A 94 10.31 18.95 16.44
CA GLY A 94 9.52 18.09 15.58
C GLY A 94 10.36 17.37 14.52
N VAL A 95 11.30 18.07 13.87
CA VAL A 95 12.22 17.48 12.89
C VAL A 95 13.14 16.46 13.54
N VAL A 96 13.75 16.78 14.70
CA VAL A 96 14.63 15.87 15.43
C VAL A 96 13.86 14.63 15.90
N ALA A 97 12.64 14.81 16.43
CA ALA A 97 11.78 13.71 16.84
C ALA A 97 11.40 12.81 15.65
N ALA A 98 11.04 13.40 14.50
CA ALA A 98 10.71 12.64 13.30
C ALA A 98 11.90 11.80 12.81
N LEU A 99 13.10 12.37 12.78
CA LEU A 99 14.34 11.64 12.43
C LEU A 99 14.64 10.53 13.44
N GLY A 100 14.49 10.78 14.74
CA GLY A 100 14.68 9.79 15.80
C GLY A 100 13.70 8.61 15.68
N ILE A 101 12.42 8.88 15.43
CA ILE A 101 11.40 7.85 15.20
C ILE A 101 11.71 7.05 13.94
N ALA A 102 12.05 7.71 12.84
CA ALA A 102 12.41 7.05 11.59
C ALA A 102 13.65 6.15 11.75
N ALA A 103 14.69 6.64 12.43
CA ALA A 103 15.89 5.85 12.74
C ALA A 103 15.54 4.64 13.61
N SER A 104 14.73 4.81 14.66
CA SER A 104 14.26 3.70 15.50
C SER A 104 13.47 2.65 14.70
N ILE A 105 12.57 3.08 13.82
CA ILE A 105 11.84 2.18 12.92
C ILE A 105 12.82 1.40 12.03
N ALA A 106 13.78 2.07 11.39
CA ALA A 106 14.76 1.43 10.52
C ALA A 106 15.67 0.45 11.28
N LEU A 107 16.15 0.84 12.47
CA LEU A 107 17.03 0.04 13.32
C LEU A 107 16.29 -1.16 13.92
N SER A 108 14.98 -1.06 14.21
CA SER A 108 14.16 -2.18 14.67
C SER A 108 14.09 -3.35 13.66
N GLY A 109 14.47 -3.10 12.40
CA GLY A 109 14.58 -4.11 11.35
C GLY A 109 15.93 -4.81 11.28
N ARG A 110 16.99 -4.27 11.93
CA ARG A 110 18.33 -4.87 11.98
C ARG A 110 18.38 -5.96 13.05
N SER A 111 17.73 -7.10 12.81
CA SER A 111 18.19 -8.33 13.47
C SER A 111 19.56 -8.71 12.90
N ALA A 112 20.36 -9.46 13.68
CA ALA A 112 21.62 -10.06 13.20
C ALA A 112 21.42 -10.63 11.79
N ARG A 113 22.42 -10.47 10.90
CA ARG A 113 22.33 -10.85 9.48
C ARG A 113 21.69 -12.23 9.37
N VAL A 114 20.44 -12.24 8.94
CA VAL A 114 19.65 -13.46 8.82
C VAL A 114 20.13 -14.15 7.55
N VAL A 115 20.79 -15.30 7.69
CA VAL A 115 21.23 -16.08 6.54
C VAL A 115 20.07 -16.98 6.13
N VAL A 116 19.56 -16.75 4.92
CA VAL A 116 18.52 -17.58 4.31
C VAL A 116 19.20 -18.53 3.35
N GLU A 117 19.21 -19.80 3.70
CA GLU A 117 19.80 -20.87 2.89
C GLU A 117 18.69 -21.64 2.19
N HIS A 118 18.90 -21.94 0.90
CA HIS A 118 18.05 -22.88 0.20
C HIS A 118 18.52 -24.28 0.55
N ARG A 119 17.60 -25.10 1.06
CA ARG A 119 17.87 -26.52 1.32
C ARG A 119 18.02 -27.24 -0.02
N ASP A 120 19.00 -28.13 -0.10
CA ASP A 120 19.12 -29.08 -1.20
C ASP A 120 18.03 -30.17 -1.05
N PRO A 121 17.20 -30.42 -2.08
CA PRO A 121 16.19 -31.48 -2.01
C PRO A 121 16.76 -32.86 -1.69
N ASP A 122 18.02 -33.14 -2.05
CA ASP A 122 18.65 -34.45 -1.84
C ASP A 122 19.24 -34.60 -0.43
N GLU A 123 19.33 -33.51 0.34
CA GLU A 123 19.82 -33.55 1.71
C GLU A 123 18.80 -34.24 2.63
N PRO A 124 19.20 -35.30 3.37
CA PRO A 124 18.31 -36.01 4.27
C PRO A 124 17.78 -35.06 5.34
N VAL A 125 16.48 -35.17 5.65
CA VAL A 125 15.86 -34.39 6.73
C VAL A 125 16.44 -34.87 8.05
N ALA A 126 17.33 -34.10 8.67
CA ALA A 126 17.77 -34.39 10.03
C ALA A 126 16.54 -34.46 10.96
N GLU A 127 16.30 -35.64 11.55
CA GLU A 127 15.06 -36.00 12.27
C GLU A 127 14.81 -35.21 13.56
N ALA A 128 15.75 -34.39 14.02
CA ALA A 128 15.55 -33.61 15.22
C ALA A 128 14.67 -32.39 14.90
N ILE A 129 13.35 -32.51 15.12
CA ILE A 129 12.48 -31.37 15.36
C ILE A 129 13.07 -30.66 16.59
N PRO A 130 13.73 -29.49 16.47
CA PRO A 130 14.26 -28.83 17.63
C PRO A 130 13.04 -28.40 18.45
N GLU A 131 12.85 -29.00 19.62
CA GLU A 131 11.81 -28.61 20.55
C GLU A 131 12.17 -27.20 21.03
N ARG A 132 11.58 -26.22 20.36
CA ARG A 132 12.03 -24.83 20.48
C ARG A 132 11.66 -24.32 21.87
N ALA A 133 12.67 -24.06 22.70
CA ALA A 133 12.54 -23.42 24.02
C ALA A 133 12.19 -21.90 23.91
N GLY A 134 11.30 -21.53 22.99
CA GLY A 134 10.83 -20.16 22.82
C GLY A 134 9.47 -19.96 23.47
N SER A 135 9.26 -18.84 24.17
CA SER A 135 7.99 -18.56 24.83
C SER A 135 6.81 -18.57 23.84
N ILE A 136 5.79 -19.36 24.16
CA ILE A 136 4.56 -19.55 23.36
C ILE A 136 3.91 -18.18 23.02
N TYR A 137 4.01 -17.23 23.95
CA TYR A 137 3.48 -15.88 23.81
C TYR A 137 4.13 -15.07 22.66
N ARG A 138 5.44 -15.21 22.44
CA ARG A 138 6.10 -14.53 21.31
C ARG A 138 5.67 -15.11 19.97
N ALA A 139 5.38 -16.40 19.91
CA ALA A 139 4.90 -17.05 18.69
C ALA A 139 3.47 -16.62 18.33
N SER A 140 2.56 -16.55 19.32
CA SER A 140 1.19 -16.08 19.11
C SER A 140 1.14 -14.59 18.76
N ALA A 141 1.86 -13.74 19.51
CA ALA A 141 1.95 -12.31 19.21
C ALA A 141 2.54 -12.06 17.82
N ARG A 142 3.55 -12.85 17.41
CA ARG A 142 4.10 -12.80 16.06
C ARG A 142 3.09 -13.27 15.01
N GLN A 143 2.28 -14.29 15.27
CA GLN A 143 1.21 -14.71 14.36
C GLN A 143 0.14 -13.62 14.18
N VAL A 144 -0.27 -12.94 15.26
CA VAL A 144 -1.21 -11.80 15.20
C VAL A 144 -0.57 -10.63 14.44
N LEU A 145 0.68 -10.29 14.75
CA LEU A 145 1.41 -9.26 14.03
C LEU A 145 1.66 -9.61 12.56
N MET A 146 1.84 -10.89 12.19
CA MET A 146 1.96 -11.31 10.79
C MET A 146 0.62 -11.40 10.07
N ALA A 147 -0.47 -11.57 10.81
CA ALA A 147 -1.82 -11.43 10.29
C ALA A 147 -2.14 -9.95 10.04
N ALA A 148 -1.64 -9.05 10.89
CA ALA A 148 -1.85 -7.60 10.84
C ALA A 148 -0.81 -6.84 9.99
N ALA A 149 0.38 -7.40 9.76
CA ALA A 149 1.44 -6.74 9.00
C ALA A 149 1.00 -6.56 7.54
N PRO A 150 1.04 -5.33 7.01
CA PRO A 150 0.60 -5.06 5.65
C PRO A 150 1.50 -5.84 4.70
N ARG A 151 0.90 -6.81 4.02
CA ARG A 151 1.52 -7.48 2.90
C ARG A 151 1.74 -6.39 1.85
N VAL A 152 2.93 -6.35 1.23
CA VAL A 152 3.20 -5.51 0.06
C VAL A 152 2.41 -6.10 -1.09
N SER A 153 1.10 -5.91 -1.00
CA SER A 153 0.11 -6.28 -1.99
C SER A 153 0.21 -5.26 -3.09
N ALA A 154 -0.16 -5.67 -4.30
CA ALA A 154 -0.35 -4.74 -5.41
C ALA A 154 -1.22 -3.55 -4.99
N ARG A 155 -2.21 -3.81 -4.13
CA ARG A 155 -3.08 -2.80 -3.51
C ARG A 155 -2.31 -1.79 -2.65
N ALA A 156 -1.40 -2.26 -1.79
CA ALA A 156 -0.60 -1.36 -0.96
C ALA A 156 0.33 -0.50 -1.81
N THR A 157 0.99 -1.08 -2.82
CA THR A 157 1.83 -0.30 -3.75
C THR A 157 1.01 0.71 -4.54
N ALA A 158 -0.16 0.31 -5.04
CA ALA A 158 -1.07 1.21 -5.74
C ALA A 158 -1.58 2.34 -4.83
N LEU A 159 -1.96 2.04 -3.58
CA LEU A 159 -2.37 3.05 -2.60
C LEU A 159 -1.24 4.02 -2.28
N VAL A 160 0.00 3.54 -2.12
CA VAL A 160 1.17 4.40 -1.88
C VAL A 160 1.44 5.29 -3.09
N MET A 161 1.40 4.75 -4.31
CA MET A 161 1.57 5.54 -5.53
C MET A 161 0.47 6.58 -5.67
N LEU A 162 -0.79 6.20 -5.42
CA LEU A 162 -1.93 7.11 -5.54
C LEU A 162 -1.88 8.20 -4.47
N ALA A 163 -1.53 7.86 -3.23
CA ALA A 163 -1.29 8.85 -2.19
C ALA A 163 -0.14 9.80 -2.56
N ALA A 164 0.93 9.30 -3.20
CA ALA A 164 2.02 10.13 -3.70
C ALA A 164 1.57 11.06 -4.85
N PHE A 165 0.72 10.59 -5.76
CA PHE A 165 0.16 11.42 -6.83
C PHE A 165 -0.80 12.49 -6.30
N ALA A 166 -1.74 12.10 -5.43
CA ALA A 166 -2.66 13.03 -4.80
C ALA A 166 -1.91 14.05 -3.94
N GLY A 167 -0.96 13.59 -3.14
CA GLY A 167 -0.10 14.45 -2.33
C GLY A 167 0.66 15.45 -3.18
N SER A 168 1.35 15.01 -4.25
CA SER A 168 2.08 15.91 -5.13
C SER A 168 1.18 16.91 -5.87
N ALA A 169 0.00 16.49 -6.34
CA ALA A 169 -0.94 17.37 -7.03
C ALA A 169 -1.57 18.45 -6.12
N VAL A 170 -1.67 18.21 -4.81
CA VAL A 170 -2.17 19.20 -3.86
C VAL A 170 -1.03 20.06 -3.30
N MET A 171 0.07 19.41 -2.88
CA MET A 171 1.16 20.09 -2.20
C MET A 171 1.95 21.02 -3.13
N LEU A 172 2.26 20.61 -4.37
CA LEU A 172 3.07 21.45 -5.27
C LEU A 172 2.38 22.78 -5.59
N PRO A 173 1.11 22.82 -6.07
CA PRO A 173 0.43 24.07 -6.39
C PRO A 173 0.21 24.94 -5.15
N ALA A 174 -0.19 24.34 -4.03
CA ALA A 174 -0.37 25.07 -2.77
C ALA A 174 0.93 25.74 -2.30
N SER A 175 2.08 25.18 -2.67
CA SER A 175 3.36 25.65 -2.21
C SER A 175 3.96 26.73 -3.14
N MET A 176 3.99 26.56 -4.47
CA MET A 176 4.91 27.33 -5.32
C MET A 176 4.35 28.65 -5.88
N ARG A 177 3.04 28.92 -5.85
CA ARG A 177 2.40 30.12 -6.43
C ARG A 177 2.94 30.49 -7.83
N LEU A 178 3.21 29.48 -8.65
CA LEU A 178 3.73 29.67 -10.00
C LEU A 178 2.55 29.86 -10.98
N PRO A 179 2.78 30.35 -12.20
CA PRO A 179 1.78 30.27 -13.25
C PRO A 179 1.25 28.84 -13.37
N ARG A 180 -0.08 28.67 -13.44
CA ARG A 180 -0.76 27.36 -13.41
C ARG A 180 -0.16 26.33 -14.39
N TRP A 181 0.33 26.78 -15.54
CA TRP A 181 0.95 25.90 -16.54
C TRP A 181 2.26 25.28 -16.04
N ILE A 182 3.13 26.06 -15.37
CA ILE A 182 4.38 25.55 -14.79
C ILE A 182 4.06 24.59 -13.64
N GLU A 183 3.05 24.91 -12.83
CA GLU A 183 2.61 24.02 -11.75
C GLU A 183 2.17 22.66 -12.30
N THR A 184 1.37 22.64 -13.37
CA THR A 184 0.94 21.38 -14.00
C THR A 184 2.11 20.59 -14.58
N GLU A 185 3.09 21.24 -15.23
CA GLU A 185 4.27 20.56 -15.78
C GLU A 185 5.16 19.97 -14.68
N LEU A 186 5.32 20.67 -13.55
CA LEU A 186 6.08 20.18 -12.40
C LEU A 186 5.37 19.00 -11.72
N VAL A 187 4.05 19.03 -11.59
CA VAL A 187 3.27 17.90 -11.06
C VAL A 187 3.41 16.67 -11.96
N LEU A 188 3.27 16.83 -13.28
CA LEU A 188 3.41 15.72 -14.23
C LEU A 188 4.83 15.15 -14.25
N SER A 189 5.85 16.01 -14.18
CA SER A 189 7.25 15.60 -14.07
C SER A 189 7.49 14.80 -12.79
N LEU A 190 6.94 15.23 -11.66
CA LEU A 190 7.05 14.52 -10.40
C LEU A 190 6.31 13.17 -10.43
N TRP A 191 5.12 13.12 -11.02
CA TRP A 191 4.39 11.86 -11.23
C TRP A 191 5.21 10.87 -12.06
N TRP A 192 5.85 11.34 -13.13
CA TRP A 192 6.75 10.54 -13.93
C TRP A 192 7.92 9.98 -13.10
N ILE A 193 8.60 10.83 -12.30
CA ILE A 193 9.69 10.39 -11.41
C ILE A 193 9.22 9.31 -10.43
N ILE A 194 8.03 9.48 -9.83
CA ILE A 194 7.43 8.50 -8.91
C ILE A 194 7.21 7.16 -9.61
N VAL A 195 6.66 7.16 -10.83
CA VAL A 195 6.43 5.94 -11.62
C VAL A 195 7.76 5.28 -11.99
N VAL A 196 8.76 6.04 -12.47
CA VAL A 196 10.10 5.54 -12.79
C VAL A 196 10.72 4.86 -11.58
N ALA A 197 10.71 5.51 -10.43
CA ALA A 197 11.28 4.97 -9.20
C ALA A 197 10.58 3.67 -8.76
N ALA A 198 9.24 3.64 -8.80
CA ALA A 198 8.45 2.47 -8.46
C ALA A 198 8.74 1.29 -9.39
N LEU A 199 8.68 1.50 -10.71
CA LEU A 199 8.92 0.45 -11.70
C LEU A 199 10.36 -0.04 -11.69
N THR A 200 11.33 0.86 -11.61
CA THR A 200 12.76 0.51 -11.52
C THR A 200 13.02 -0.36 -10.30
N THR A 201 12.42 -0.03 -9.15
CA THR A 201 12.59 -0.81 -7.92
C THR A 201 11.96 -2.20 -8.03
N LEU A 202 10.75 -2.30 -8.60
CA LEU A 202 10.07 -3.58 -8.82
C LEU A 202 10.87 -4.48 -9.78
N LEU A 203 11.33 -3.93 -10.91
CA LEU A 203 12.10 -4.63 -11.93
C LEU A 203 13.47 -5.06 -11.42
N TYR A 204 14.20 -4.16 -10.74
CA TYR A 204 15.54 -4.44 -10.22
C TYR A 204 15.53 -5.58 -9.21
N ARG A 205 14.49 -5.64 -8.36
CA ARG A 205 14.33 -6.69 -7.34
C ARG A 205 13.71 -7.98 -7.88
N GLY A 206 13.32 -8.02 -9.15
CA GLY A 206 12.59 -9.16 -9.70
C GLY A 206 11.25 -9.40 -9.00
N PHE A 207 10.66 -8.37 -8.39
CA PHE A 207 9.37 -8.51 -7.73
C PHE A 207 8.29 -8.74 -8.77
N ARG A 208 7.92 -10.00 -8.92
CA ARG A 208 6.74 -10.37 -9.70
C ARG A 208 5.54 -10.05 -8.84
N LEU A 209 4.78 -9.03 -9.24
CA LEU A 209 3.41 -8.88 -8.77
C LEU A 209 2.60 -10.03 -9.33
N ARG A 210 2.77 -11.20 -8.72
CA ARG A 210 1.87 -12.32 -8.92
C ARG A 210 0.53 -11.84 -8.42
N ASP A 211 -0.48 -11.89 -9.28
CA ASP A 211 -1.84 -11.49 -8.97
C ASP A 211 -2.16 -11.86 -7.53
N ASP A 212 -2.37 -10.86 -6.67
CA ASP A 212 -2.92 -11.09 -5.34
C ASP A 212 -4.28 -11.85 -5.47
N PHE A 213 -4.87 -11.94 -6.66
CA PHE A 213 -6.00 -12.82 -6.93
C PHE A 213 -5.68 -14.32 -6.75
N VAL A 214 -4.46 -14.81 -7.00
CA VAL A 214 -4.15 -16.25 -6.83
C VAL A 214 -4.01 -16.65 -5.36
N TYR A 215 -3.63 -15.71 -4.49
CA TYR A 215 -3.56 -15.96 -3.03
C TYR A 215 -4.76 -15.39 -2.25
N PHE A 216 -5.65 -14.62 -2.89
CA PHE A 216 -6.75 -13.91 -2.24
C PHE A 216 -8.01 -13.72 -3.10
N THR A 217 -8.35 -14.61 -4.03
CA THR A 217 -9.79 -14.72 -4.31
C THR A 217 -10.47 -15.12 -3.00
N PRO A 218 -11.39 -14.29 -2.45
CA PRO A 218 -12.15 -14.64 -1.24
C PRO A 218 -12.84 -16.00 -1.40
N TRP A 219 -13.12 -16.35 -2.65
CA TRP A 219 -13.78 -17.56 -3.12
C TRP A 219 -12.98 -18.86 -2.92
N ASN A 220 -11.65 -18.82 -2.76
CA ASN A 220 -10.81 -20.02 -2.50
C ASN A 220 -10.28 -20.10 -1.06
N ARG A 221 -10.76 -19.24 -0.16
CA ARG A 221 -10.50 -19.39 1.27
C ARG A 221 -11.37 -20.55 1.77
N PRO A 222 -10.81 -21.61 2.41
CA PRO A 222 -11.65 -22.56 3.11
C PRO A 222 -12.55 -21.77 4.06
N PRO A 223 -13.87 -22.02 4.05
CA PRO A 223 -14.81 -21.23 4.84
C PRO A 223 -14.32 -21.20 6.28
N ALA A 224 -14.16 -19.99 6.83
CA ALA A 224 -14.02 -19.85 8.27
C ALA A 224 -15.27 -20.48 8.88
N VAL A 225 -15.08 -21.39 9.84
CA VAL A 225 -16.19 -21.95 10.64
C VAL A 225 -16.95 -20.74 11.20
N LYS A 226 -18.17 -20.53 10.70
CA LYS A 226 -19.06 -19.47 11.17
C LYS A 226 -19.35 -19.75 12.65
N GLY A 227 -18.81 -18.91 13.52
CA GLY A 227 -19.42 -18.69 14.82
C GLY A 227 -20.64 -17.81 14.63
N ASP A 228 -21.76 -18.22 15.21
CA ASP A 228 -23.04 -17.53 15.13
C ASP A 228 -23.01 -16.24 15.98
N ASP A 229 -22.50 -15.15 15.41
CA ASP A 229 -22.65 -13.82 16.00
C ASP A 229 -23.90 -13.13 15.43
N PRO A 230 -24.81 -12.62 16.29
CA PRO A 230 -26.06 -12.00 15.87
C PRO A 230 -25.84 -10.63 15.22
N ALA A 231 -26.66 -10.33 14.21
CA ALA A 231 -26.62 -9.11 13.43
C ALA A 231 -26.99 -7.85 14.26
N PRO A 232 -26.28 -6.71 14.09
CA PRO A 232 -26.68 -5.46 14.71
C PRO A 232 -27.90 -4.85 14.01
N ALA A 233 -28.87 -4.43 14.83
CA ALA A 233 -30.12 -3.80 14.44
C ALA A 233 -29.90 -2.42 13.79
N LYS A 234 -30.63 -2.17 12.69
CA LYS A 234 -30.72 -0.86 12.03
C LYS A 234 -31.68 0.03 12.83
N SER A 235 -31.17 1.09 13.45
CA SER A 235 -31.97 2.20 13.98
C SER A 235 -32.19 3.24 12.90
N GLY A 236 -33.45 3.47 12.53
CA GLY A 236 -33.85 4.56 11.65
C GLY A 236 -33.87 5.91 12.38
N CYS A 237 -33.50 6.96 11.66
CA CYS A 237 -33.80 8.34 12.03
C CYS A 237 -34.67 8.96 10.94
N SER A 238 -35.91 9.24 11.32
CA SER A 238 -36.88 10.07 10.62
C SER A 238 -36.81 11.51 11.12
N GLY A 239 -37.10 12.47 10.23
CA GLY A 239 -37.72 13.74 10.60
C GLY A 239 -36.80 14.96 10.58
N TRP A 240 -36.75 15.64 9.43
CA TRP A 240 -36.29 17.04 9.34
C TRP A 240 -36.85 17.69 8.06
N ALA A 241 -38.16 17.91 8.01
CA ALA A 241 -38.78 18.73 6.97
C ALA A 241 -40.16 19.21 7.43
N ASP A 242 -40.20 20.09 8.42
CA ASP A 242 -41.35 20.95 8.67
C ASP A 242 -40.84 22.32 9.12
N GLY A 243 -41.16 23.35 8.34
CA GLY A 243 -40.99 24.74 8.76
C GLY A 243 -40.17 25.60 7.83
N LEU A 244 -40.77 26.03 6.71
CA LEU A 244 -40.53 27.36 6.14
C LEU A 244 -41.84 27.90 5.57
N GLY A 245 -42.65 28.45 6.47
CA GLY A 245 -43.80 29.27 6.15
C GLY A 245 -43.40 30.74 5.96
N GLY A 246 -43.77 31.28 4.81
CA GLY A 246 -44.25 32.65 4.57
C GLY A 246 -43.44 33.86 5.06
N CYS A 247 -42.95 34.67 4.12
CA CYS A 247 -43.15 36.12 4.15
C CYS A 247 -43.08 36.70 2.74
N GLY A 248 -43.98 37.65 2.45
CA GLY A 248 -44.20 38.24 1.14
C GLY A 248 -42.97 38.97 0.60
N THR A 249 -42.72 38.80 -0.69
CA THR A 249 -41.74 39.56 -1.46
C THR A 249 -42.38 40.01 -2.76
N ASP A 250 -42.20 41.28 -3.07
CA ASP A 250 -42.62 41.90 -4.33
C ASP A 250 -42.05 41.12 -5.53
N GLY A 251 -42.86 40.96 -6.58
CA GLY A 251 -42.68 39.95 -7.64
C GLY A 251 -41.35 39.97 -8.41
N GLU A 252 -40.56 41.03 -8.30
CA GLU A 252 -39.22 41.12 -8.90
C GLU A 252 -38.14 40.42 -8.05
N GLY A 253 -38.28 40.43 -6.72
CA GLY A 253 -37.39 39.72 -5.79
C GLY A 253 -37.57 38.21 -5.85
N LEU A 254 -38.80 37.73 -6.09
CA LEU A 254 -39.11 36.31 -6.20
C LEU A 254 -38.41 35.67 -7.41
N LEU A 255 -38.39 36.34 -8.56
CA LEU A 255 -37.71 35.83 -9.76
C LEU A 255 -36.19 35.77 -9.58
N ALA A 256 -35.59 36.77 -8.95
CA ALA A 256 -34.15 36.77 -8.65
C ALA A 256 -33.77 35.67 -7.65
N MET A 257 -34.57 35.47 -6.59
CA MET A 257 -34.36 34.40 -5.61
C MET A 257 -34.54 33.01 -6.24
N LEU A 258 -35.52 32.85 -7.13
CA LEU A 258 -35.77 31.58 -7.81
C LEU A 258 -34.65 31.26 -8.82
N ALA A 259 -34.17 32.26 -9.56
CA ALA A 259 -33.01 32.11 -10.44
C ALA A 259 -31.74 31.74 -9.64
N LEU A 260 -31.47 32.43 -8.52
CA LEU A 260 -30.34 32.12 -7.64
C LEU A 260 -30.45 30.70 -7.04
N ALA A 261 -31.64 30.30 -6.61
CA ALA A 261 -31.89 28.96 -6.08
C ALA A 261 -31.66 27.88 -7.13
N ILE A 262 -32.07 28.11 -8.39
CA ILE A 262 -31.80 27.19 -9.50
C ILE A 262 -30.29 27.10 -9.77
N VAL A 263 -29.59 28.24 -9.86
CA VAL A 263 -28.14 28.26 -10.10
C VAL A 263 -27.39 27.53 -8.97
N LEU A 264 -27.74 27.77 -7.71
CA LEU A 264 -27.16 27.06 -6.57
C LEU A 264 -27.45 25.56 -6.61
N SER A 265 -28.69 25.18 -6.93
CA SER A 265 -29.08 23.76 -7.04
C SER A 265 -28.33 23.05 -8.15
N LEU A 266 -28.16 23.70 -9.31
CA LEU A 266 -27.36 23.18 -10.42
C LEU A 266 -25.87 23.07 -10.05
N ALA A 267 -25.32 24.08 -9.38
CA ALA A 267 -23.93 24.05 -8.92
C ALA A 267 -23.70 22.94 -7.89
N LEU A 268 -24.62 22.76 -6.94
CA LEU A 268 -24.57 21.71 -5.92
C LEU A 268 -24.72 20.32 -6.57
N GLY A 269 -25.65 20.17 -7.52
CA GLY A 269 -25.84 18.93 -8.27
C GLY A 269 -24.60 18.56 -9.09
N ALA A 270 -23.99 19.53 -9.77
CA ALA A 270 -22.73 19.33 -10.50
C ALA A 270 -21.58 18.94 -9.57
N ALA A 271 -21.43 19.61 -8.43
CA ALA A 271 -20.43 19.28 -7.42
C ALA A 271 -20.64 17.86 -6.86
N TRP A 272 -21.89 17.48 -6.58
CA TRP A 272 -22.24 16.13 -6.12
C TRP A 272 -21.89 15.06 -7.16
N VAL A 273 -22.25 15.26 -8.44
CA VAL A 273 -21.87 14.33 -9.53
C VAL A 273 -20.35 14.24 -9.67
N LEU A 274 -19.64 15.37 -9.57
CA LEU A 274 -18.18 15.38 -9.65
C LEU A 274 -17.55 14.57 -8.50
N VAL A 275 -18.01 14.79 -7.26
CA VAL A 275 -17.43 14.18 -6.06
C VAL A 275 -17.82 12.71 -5.89
N GLU A 276 -19.08 12.36 -6.10
CA GLU A 276 -19.60 11.00 -5.84
C GLU A 276 -19.48 10.07 -7.05
N LEU A 277 -19.46 10.60 -8.27
CA LEU A 277 -19.42 9.77 -9.48
C LEU A 277 -18.10 9.94 -10.26
N ALA A 278 -17.76 11.16 -10.67
CA ALA A 278 -16.63 11.37 -11.57
C ALA A 278 -15.29 11.05 -10.88
N LEU A 279 -15.07 11.54 -9.66
CA LEU A 279 -13.84 11.29 -8.92
C LEU A 279 -13.62 9.79 -8.62
N PRO A 280 -14.60 9.02 -8.10
CA PRO A 280 -14.44 7.58 -7.93
C PRO A 280 -14.21 6.86 -9.24
N LEU A 281 -14.89 7.24 -10.32
CA LEU A 281 -14.71 6.60 -11.62
C LEU A 281 -13.32 6.84 -12.19
N VAL A 282 -12.81 8.07 -12.11
CA VAL A 282 -11.42 8.41 -12.48
C VAL A 282 -10.44 7.64 -11.60
N PHE A 283 -10.68 7.57 -10.29
CA PHE A 283 -9.86 6.80 -9.36
C PHE A 283 -9.83 5.31 -9.74
N PHE A 284 -10.98 4.69 -9.99
CA PHE A 284 -11.08 3.29 -10.39
C PHE A 284 -10.40 3.04 -11.73
N LEU A 285 -10.58 3.94 -12.70
CA LEU A 285 -9.93 3.86 -14.00
C LEU A 285 -8.41 3.95 -13.87
N MET A 286 -7.90 4.94 -13.12
CA MET A 286 -6.47 5.08 -12.86
C MET A 286 -5.92 3.87 -12.11
N TYR A 287 -6.59 3.42 -11.05
CA TYR A 287 -6.20 2.23 -10.29
C TYR A 287 -6.15 0.99 -11.19
N TRP A 288 -7.17 0.78 -12.02
CA TRP A 288 -7.23 -0.34 -12.97
C TRP A 288 -6.10 -0.27 -14.00
N LEU A 289 -5.86 0.92 -14.58
CA LEU A 289 -4.76 1.16 -15.52
C LEU A 289 -3.42 0.87 -14.87
N PHE A 290 -3.16 1.40 -13.66
CA PHE A 290 -1.91 1.15 -12.93
C PHE A 290 -1.74 -0.32 -12.56
N MET A 291 -2.80 -1.01 -12.13
CA MET A 291 -2.73 -2.43 -11.82
C MET A 291 -2.40 -3.27 -13.06
N ARG A 292 -3.04 -2.98 -14.19
CA ARG A 292 -2.77 -3.67 -15.47
C ARG A 292 -1.37 -3.36 -15.99
N ALA A 293 -0.96 -2.09 -15.88
CA ALA A 293 0.35 -1.59 -16.22
C ALA A 293 1.46 -2.28 -15.42
N ILE A 294 1.41 -2.19 -14.09
CA ILE A 294 2.37 -2.79 -13.18
C ILE A 294 2.39 -4.31 -13.34
N GLY A 295 1.23 -4.94 -13.46
CA GLY A 295 1.11 -6.39 -13.68
C GLY A 295 1.78 -6.84 -14.98
N ARG A 296 1.63 -6.07 -16.07
CA ARG A 296 2.30 -6.36 -17.35
C ARG A 296 3.81 -6.22 -17.22
N VAL A 297 4.29 -5.10 -16.69
CA VAL A 297 5.72 -4.80 -16.54
C VAL A 297 6.42 -5.79 -15.62
N ALA A 298 5.80 -6.11 -14.48
CA ALA A 298 6.37 -7.01 -13.48
C ALA A 298 6.38 -8.48 -13.92
N ASN A 299 5.52 -8.88 -14.85
CA ASN A 299 5.49 -10.23 -15.40
C ASN A 299 6.34 -10.39 -16.66
N ASP A 300 6.81 -9.30 -17.26
CA ASP A 300 7.65 -9.38 -18.46
C ASP A 300 9.07 -9.85 -18.11
N ARG A 301 9.58 -10.82 -18.88
CA ARG A 301 10.86 -11.49 -18.60
C ARG A 301 12.01 -10.80 -19.33
N HIS A 302 12.28 -9.55 -18.98
CA HIS A 302 13.41 -8.82 -19.57
C HIS A 302 14.76 -9.09 -18.88
N GLY A 303 14.81 -9.98 -17.88
CA GLY A 303 16.05 -10.29 -17.16
C GLY A 303 16.65 -9.08 -16.44
N CYS A 304 15.80 -8.22 -15.85
CA CYS A 304 16.20 -7.00 -15.16
C CYS A 304 16.68 -7.22 -13.71
N GLU A 305 16.53 -8.43 -13.18
CA GLU A 305 16.88 -8.75 -11.79
C GLU A 305 18.39 -8.55 -11.58
N GLY A 306 18.75 -7.68 -10.62
CA GLY A 306 20.14 -7.34 -10.30
C GLY A 306 20.84 -6.40 -11.28
N SER A 307 20.20 -5.97 -12.38
CA SER A 307 20.80 -5.06 -13.36
C SER A 307 20.14 -3.68 -13.31
N LEU A 308 20.78 -2.73 -12.61
CA LEU A 308 20.23 -1.37 -12.43
C LEU A 308 20.02 -0.62 -13.76
N ALA A 309 20.96 -0.76 -14.71
CA ALA A 309 20.87 -0.09 -16.00
C ALA A 309 19.65 -0.58 -16.81
N ARG A 310 19.42 -1.90 -16.84
CA ARG A 310 18.26 -2.49 -17.53
C ARG A 310 16.95 -2.15 -16.84
N SER A 311 16.89 -2.26 -15.51
CA SER A 311 15.69 -1.94 -14.75
C SER A 311 15.32 -0.45 -14.88
N LEU A 312 16.31 0.45 -14.90
CA LEU A 312 16.10 1.88 -15.12
C LEU A 312 15.62 2.17 -16.55
N GLY A 313 16.24 1.58 -17.57
CA GLY A 313 15.82 1.77 -18.96
C GLY A 313 14.37 1.34 -19.21
N TRP A 314 13.98 0.17 -18.70
CA TRP A 314 12.60 -0.30 -18.77
C TRP A 314 11.65 0.53 -17.89
N GLY A 315 12.09 0.92 -16.70
CA GLY A 315 11.33 1.80 -15.81
C GLY A 315 11.01 3.15 -16.45
N LEU A 316 11.99 3.78 -17.11
CA LEU A 316 11.83 5.01 -17.89
C LEU A 316 10.87 4.83 -19.06
N GLY A 317 11.06 3.78 -19.86
CA GLY A 317 10.21 3.51 -21.03
C GLY A 317 8.74 3.36 -20.65
N TRP A 318 8.45 2.54 -19.64
CA TRP A 318 7.08 2.32 -19.19
C TRP A 318 6.48 3.53 -18.47
N ALA A 319 7.26 4.26 -17.66
CA ALA A 319 6.78 5.49 -17.04
C ALA A 319 6.35 6.53 -18.08
N THR A 320 7.12 6.69 -19.16
CA THR A 320 6.76 7.56 -20.28
C THR A 320 5.49 7.09 -20.96
N VAL A 321 5.33 5.80 -21.24
CA VAL A 321 4.09 5.25 -21.83
C VAL A 321 2.86 5.56 -20.95
N TYR A 322 3.01 5.56 -19.63
CA TYR A 322 1.88 5.81 -18.72
C TYR A 322 1.60 7.29 -18.49
N VAL A 323 2.60 8.16 -18.44
CA VAL A 323 2.41 9.59 -18.16
C VAL A 323 2.21 10.41 -19.43
N ALA A 324 2.76 9.98 -20.58
CA ALA A 324 2.68 10.73 -21.84
C ALA A 324 1.25 11.04 -22.31
N PRO A 325 0.24 10.13 -22.22
CA PRO A 325 -1.12 10.47 -22.62
C PRO A 325 -1.72 11.60 -21.79
N ILE A 326 -1.46 11.61 -20.48
CA ILE A 326 -1.93 12.67 -19.58
C ILE A 326 -1.23 13.98 -19.93
N ALA A 327 0.10 13.94 -20.12
CA ALA A 327 0.88 15.11 -20.52
C ALA A 327 0.42 15.69 -21.86
N LEU A 328 0.10 14.84 -22.84
CA LEU A 328 -0.42 15.24 -24.14
C LEU A 328 -1.78 15.96 -24.02
N VAL A 329 -2.70 15.42 -23.20
CA VAL A 329 -4.00 16.06 -22.94
C VAL A 329 -3.82 17.40 -22.24
N THR A 330 -2.96 17.47 -21.22
CA THR A 330 -2.66 18.73 -20.53
C THR A 330 -2.06 19.77 -21.48
N TRP A 331 -1.13 19.37 -22.33
CA TRP A 331 -0.55 20.23 -23.36
C TRP A 331 -1.59 20.72 -24.37
N ALA A 332 -2.46 19.84 -24.87
CA ALA A 332 -3.50 20.20 -25.82
C ALA A 332 -4.52 21.20 -25.23
N LEU A 333 -4.96 20.99 -23.98
CA LEU A 333 -5.82 21.93 -23.26
C LEU A 333 -5.14 23.29 -23.08
N HIS A 334 -3.84 23.30 -22.81
CA HIS A 334 -3.09 24.54 -22.70
C HIS A 334 -2.98 25.26 -24.05
N ALA A 335 -2.76 24.52 -25.15
CA ALA A 335 -2.68 25.08 -26.50
C ALA A 335 -4.01 25.69 -26.96
N LEU A 336 -5.16 25.12 -26.55
CA LEU A 336 -6.49 25.64 -26.88
C LEU A 336 -6.88 26.90 -26.10
N HIS A 337 -6.25 27.16 -24.96
CA HIS A 337 -6.54 28.31 -24.10
C HIS A 337 -5.56 29.48 -24.30
N ARG A 338 -4.60 29.35 -25.22
CA ARG A 338 -3.73 30.44 -25.67
C ARG A 338 -4.38 31.19 -26.83
#